data_AF-A0A3A9K1K9-F1
#
_entry.id   AF-A0A3A9K1K9-F1
#
_cell.length_a   1.000
_cell.length_b   1.000
_cell.length_c   1.000
_cell.angle_alpha   90.00
_cell.angle_beta   90.00
_cell.angle_gamma   90.00
#
_symmetry.space_group_name_H-M   'P 1'
#
loop_
_entity.id
_entity.type
_entity.pdbx_description
1 polymer ?
#
loop_
_entity_poly.entity_id
_entity_poly.type
_entity_poly.pdbx_seq_one_letter_code
_entity_poly.pdbx_strand_id
1 'polypeptide(L)'
;MTRPSPSHILVPPIVEELKSDALKVITQNPAKSLKLYPKKGAIQIGSDADIVVMDKDLNIEYVFAKGKIMVKEGNVVVKGTFE
;
A
#
# COMPACT_ATOMS: atom_id res chain seq x y z
N MET A 1 -19.50 34.35 -25.80
CA MET A 1 -19.58 34.02 -24.36
C MET A 1 -20.25 32.66 -24.20
N THR A 2 -19.47 31.58 -24.21
CA THR A 2 -19.88 30.23 -23.84
C THR A 2 -18.66 29.53 -23.24
N ARG A 3 -18.91 28.84 -22.13
CA ARG A 3 -18.00 28.38 -21.05
C ARG A 3 -16.64 27.82 -21.49
N PRO A 4 -15.53 28.12 -20.78
CA PRO A 4 -14.29 27.38 -20.96
C PRO A 4 -14.46 25.94 -20.45
N SER A 5 -13.95 24.99 -21.23
CA SER A 5 -13.87 23.56 -20.95
C SER A 5 -12.96 23.28 -19.73
N PRO A 6 -13.16 22.13 -19.04
CA PRO A 6 -12.68 21.95 -17.68
C PRO A 6 -11.16 22.01 -17.62
N SER A 7 -10.67 22.97 -16.84
CA SER A 7 -9.52 22.87 -15.94
C SER A 7 -8.61 21.67 -16.23
N HIS A 8 -7.48 21.94 -16.89
CA HIS A 8 -6.26 21.22 -16.63
C HIS A 8 -5.97 21.31 -15.13
N ILE A 9 -6.50 20.36 -14.36
CA ILE A 9 -5.88 20.01 -13.09
C ILE A 9 -4.66 19.21 -13.53
N LEU A 10 -3.55 19.93 -13.62
CA LEU A 10 -2.21 19.37 -13.65
C LEU A 10 -2.09 18.58 -12.34
N VAL A 11 -2.51 17.31 -12.35
CA VAL A 11 -2.12 16.37 -11.31
C VAL A 11 -0.61 16.25 -11.48
N PRO A 12 0.21 16.76 -10.55
CA PRO A 12 1.65 16.57 -10.67
C PRO A 12 1.92 15.06 -10.73
N PRO A 13 2.80 14.57 -11.62
CA PRO A 13 3.16 13.18 -11.66
C PRO A 13 3.97 12.91 -10.38
N ILE A 14 3.32 12.39 -9.35
CA ILE A 14 4.00 11.92 -8.13
C ILE A 14 3.72 10.43 -7.89
N VAL A 15 3.46 9.68 -8.96
CA VAL A 15 3.20 8.23 -8.88
C VAL A 15 3.96 7.49 -9.98
N GLU A 16 5.29 7.53 -9.95
CA GLU A 16 6.18 6.64 -10.70
C GLU A 16 7.57 6.73 -10.05
N GLU A 17 8.29 5.67 -9.68
CA GLU A 17 8.30 4.33 -10.26
C GLU A 17 8.45 3.22 -9.19
N LEU A 18 7.32 2.59 -8.82
CA LEU A 18 7.28 1.15 -8.63
C LEU A 18 6.12 0.64 -9.48
N LYS A 19 6.41 0.04 -10.63
CA LYS A 19 5.37 -0.50 -11.51
C LYS A 19 4.50 -1.45 -10.70
N SER A 20 3.17 -1.32 -10.80
CA SER A 20 2.23 -2.17 -10.03
C SER A 20 2.52 -3.67 -10.20
N ASP A 21 3.12 -4.08 -11.32
CA ASP A 21 3.55 -5.45 -11.58
C ASP A 21 4.65 -5.93 -10.63
N ALA A 22 5.59 -5.08 -10.23
CA ALA A 22 6.62 -5.43 -9.27
C ALA A 22 6.01 -5.73 -7.90
N LEU A 23 5.02 -4.94 -7.46
CA LEU A 23 4.29 -5.17 -6.22
C LEU A 23 3.53 -6.50 -6.22
N LYS A 24 3.02 -6.96 -7.37
CA LYS A 24 2.31 -8.25 -7.46
C LYS A 24 3.19 -9.42 -7.03
N VAL A 25 4.50 -9.36 -7.23
CA VAL A 25 5.45 -10.42 -6.86
C VAL A 25 5.51 -10.64 -5.34
N ILE A 26 5.35 -9.58 -4.55
CA ILE A 26 5.41 -9.64 -3.08
C ILE A 26 4.03 -9.52 -2.39
N THR A 27 2.96 -9.28 -3.15
CA THR A 27 1.59 -9.13 -2.61
C THR A 27 0.63 -10.15 -3.24
N GLN A 28 0.07 -9.83 -4.40
CA GLN A 28 -1.05 -10.56 -5.01
C GLN A 28 -0.68 -11.96 -5.48
N ASN A 29 0.50 -12.15 -6.08
CA ASN A 29 0.88 -13.44 -6.67
C ASN A 29 1.12 -14.50 -5.60
N PRO A 30 1.89 -14.25 -4.51
CA PRO A 30 1.96 -15.18 -3.39
C PRO A 30 0.60 -15.44 -2.76
N ALA A 31 -0.24 -14.41 -2.58
CA ALA A 31 -1.57 -14.58 -2.01
C ALA A 31 -2.47 -15.49 -2.86
N LYS A 32 -2.40 -15.38 -4.20
CA LYS A 32 -3.11 -16.29 -5.12
C LYS A 32 -2.56 -17.70 -5.05
N SER A 33 -1.23 -17.85 -5.08
CA SER A 33 -0.55 -19.16 -5.00
C SER A 33 -0.90 -19.92 -3.71
N LEU A 34 -0.98 -19.20 -2.59
CA LEU A 34 -1.33 -19.75 -1.27
C LEU A 34 -2.85 -19.81 -1.01
N LYS A 35 -3.70 -19.50 -1.99
CA LYS A 35 -5.17 -19.46 -1.86
C LYS A 35 -5.67 -18.53 -0.74
N LEU A 36 -4.92 -17.45 -0.48
CA LEU A 36 -5.27 -16.41 0.49
C LEU A 36 -5.97 -15.21 -0.17
N TYR A 37 -5.90 -15.08 -1.49
CA TYR A 37 -6.61 -14.04 -2.22
C TYR A 37 -8.14 -14.29 -2.21
N PRO A 38 -9.01 -13.26 -2.06
CA PRO A 38 -8.68 -11.84 -1.94
C PRO A 38 -8.40 -11.39 -0.50
N LYS A 39 -8.48 -12.28 0.50
CA LYS A 39 -8.29 -11.92 1.92
C LYS A 39 -6.90 -11.33 2.20
N LYS A 40 -5.86 -11.74 1.47
CA LYS A 40 -4.50 -11.17 1.50
C LYS A 40 -4.07 -10.68 0.13
N GLY A 41 -3.08 -9.78 0.10
CA GLY A 41 -2.43 -9.32 -1.12
C GLY A 41 -3.30 -8.44 -2.02
N ALA A 42 -4.37 -7.87 -1.47
CA ALA A 42 -5.30 -6.97 -2.15
C ALA A 42 -5.75 -5.85 -1.19
N ILE A 43 -5.96 -4.65 -1.73
CA ILE A 43 -6.59 -3.53 -1.01
C ILE A 43 -8.02 -3.42 -1.51
N GLN A 44 -8.94 -4.09 -0.83
CA GLN A 44 -10.37 -4.07 -1.16
C GLN A 44 -11.22 -4.37 0.08
N ILE A 45 -12.52 -4.07 -0.01
CA ILE A 45 -13.49 -4.40 1.03
C ILE A 45 -13.48 -5.91 1.27
N GLY A 46 -13.39 -6.31 2.55
CA GLY A 46 -13.35 -7.71 2.98
C GLY A 46 -11.95 -8.34 3.05
N SER A 47 -10.90 -7.65 2.59
CA SER A 47 -9.51 -8.09 2.79
C SER A 47 -9.01 -7.73 4.20
N ASP A 48 -8.01 -8.47 4.68
CA ASP A 48 -7.32 -8.10 5.92
C ASP A 48 -6.56 -6.78 5.69
N ALA A 49 -6.59 -5.89 6.68
CA ALA A 49 -5.87 -4.62 6.65
C ALA A 49 -4.37 -4.83 6.94
N ASP A 50 -3.72 -5.60 6.06
CA ASP A 50 -2.26 -5.74 5.98
C ASP A 50 -1.74 -4.73 4.95
N ILE A 51 -1.26 -3.59 5.45
CA ILE A 51 -0.96 -2.41 4.63
C ILE A 51 0.42 -1.90 5.01
N VAL A 52 1.22 -1.54 4.01
CA VAL A 52 2.49 -0.82 4.20
C VAL A 52 2.34 0.55 3.56
N VAL A 53 2.65 1.60 4.31
CA VAL A 53 2.70 2.98 3.83
C VAL A 53 4.16 3.37 3.70
N MET A 54 4.53 3.89 2.54
CA MET A 54 5.89 4.30 2.24
C MET A 54 5.92 5.76 1.76
N ASP A 55 7.05 6.43 1.97
CA ASP A 55 7.31 7.72 1.38
C ASP A 55 7.68 7.58 -0.12
N LYS A 56 8.04 8.71 -0.75
CA LYS A 56 8.41 8.76 -2.17
C LYS A 56 9.71 8.02 -2.49
N ASP A 57 10.56 7.83 -1.49
CA ASP A 57 11.85 7.16 -1.60
C ASP A 57 11.74 5.66 -1.23
N LEU A 58 10.50 5.15 -1.09
CA LEU A 58 10.16 3.79 -0.69
C LEU A 58 10.60 3.40 0.74
N ASN A 59 10.84 4.38 1.61
CA ASN A 59 11.06 4.10 3.04
C ASN A 59 9.73 3.78 3.71
N ILE A 60 9.73 2.78 4.60
CA ILE A 60 8.53 2.36 5.34
C ILE A 60 8.25 3.38 6.45
N GLU A 61 7.09 4.02 6.37
CA GLU A 61 6.61 4.95 7.39
C GLU A 61 5.63 4.26 8.35
N TYR A 62 4.72 3.44 7.82
CA TYR A 62 3.77 2.67 8.62
C TYR A 62 3.63 1.23 8.14
N VAL A 63 3.39 0.33 9.08
CA VAL A 63 2.99 -1.05 8.80
C VAL A 63 1.77 -1.37 9.64
N PHE A 64 0.73 -1.86 8.98
CA PHE A 64 -0.48 -2.37 9.58
C PHE A 64 -0.55 -3.88 9.35
N ALA A 65 -0.87 -4.64 10.40
CA ALA A 65 -1.16 -6.06 10.31
C ALA A 65 -2.52 -6.33 10.92
N LYS A 66 -3.47 -6.84 10.13
CA LYS A 66 -4.88 -7.04 10.51
C LYS A 66 -5.48 -5.80 11.20
N GLY A 67 -5.14 -4.61 10.71
CA GLY A 67 -5.63 -3.34 11.23
C GLY A 67 -4.93 -2.82 12.50
N LYS A 68 -3.91 -3.50 13.00
CA LYS A 68 -3.08 -3.02 14.12
C LYS A 68 -1.80 -2.37 13.59
N ILE A 69 -1.41 -1.23 14.17
CA ILE A 69 -0.16 -0.56 13.85
C ILE A 69 1.01 -1.37 14.44
N MET A 70 1.94 -1.76 13.59
CA MET A 70 3.16 -2.52 13.92
C MET A 70 4.41 -1.64 13.83
N VAL A 71 4.41 -0.72 12.86
CA VAL A 71 5.41 0.35 12.68
C VAL A 71 4.67 1.67 12.57
N LYS A 72 5.16 2.70 13.27
CA LYS A 72 4.61 4.05 13.27
C LYS A 72 5.73 5.06 13.05
N GLU A 73 5.63 5.89 12.01
CA GLU A 73 6.62 6.94 11.69
C GLU A 73 8.04 6.36 11.63
N GLY A 74 8.19 5.19 10.98
CA GLY A 74 9.46 4.46 10.85
C GLY A 74 9.91 3.69 12.11
N ASN A 75 9.21 3.82 13.24
CA ASN A 75 9.57 3.16 14.49
C ASN A 75 8.74 1.89 14.73
N VAL A 76 9.40 0.78 15.09
CA VAL A 76 8.70 -0.45 15.48
C VAL A 76 7.97 -0.23 16.80
N VAL A 77 6.64 -0.38 16.80
CA VAL A 77 5.78 -0.17 17.99
C VAL A 77 5.33 -1.47 18.64
N VAL A 78 5.33 -2.57 17.89
CA VAL A 78 5.04 -3.91 18.42
C VAL A 78 6.23 -4.80 18.13
N LYS A 79 6.83 -5.32 19.21
CA LYS A 79 7.96 -6.24 19.16
C LYS A 79 7.52 -7.68 19.39
N GLY A 80 8.33 -8.62 18.91
CA GLY A 80 8.17 -10.03 19.25
C GLY A 80 8.50 -10.30 20.72
N THR A 81 8.09 -11.47 21.22
CA THR A 81 8.33 -11.91 22.62
C THR A 81 9.81 -11.96 23.02
N PHE A 82 10.72 -11.94 22.05
CA PHE A 82 12.17 -12.14 22.26
C PHE A 82 13.02 -10.98 21.68
N GLU A 83 12.44 -9.80 21.46
CA GLU A 83 13.08 -8.55 20.99
C GLU A 83 12.97 -7.38 21.99
#